data_AF-A0A414FTF1-F1
#
_entry.id   AF-A0A414FTF1-F1
#
_cell.length_a   1.000
_cell.length_b   1.000
_cell.length_c   1.000
_cell.angle_alpha   90.00
_cell.angle_beta   90.00
_cell.angle_gamma   90.00
#
_symmetry.space_group_name_H-M   'P 1'
#
loop_
_entity.id
_entity.type
_entity.pdbx_description
1 polymer ?
#
loop_
_entity_poly.entity_id
_entity_poly.type
_entity_poly.pdbx_seq_one_letter_code
_entity_poly.pdbx_strand_id
1 'polypeptide(L)'
;MIRKVGLYILSLWLLFLLSIILTIDIPMYWGNDWIFIGIGELLKRNIVPLISVLGLIIGAISFYDFNHFLSGTRQMTYAIVEIENKESEHLSFLTTYIIPLICFNFESNRYVIVLLLLLIIIGIIYIRTDLYYANPTLAILGFRIYKVKLERNDISKSNVILISRKKLFLRDFVSYKKLDEKIFYSYKN
;
A
#
# COMPACT_ATOMS: atom_id res chain seq x y z
N MET A 1 13.11 8.52 1.96
CA MET A 1 12.89 7.73 0.73
C MET A 1 12.51 6.28 1.01
N ILE A 2 13.24 5.52 1.85
CA ILE A 2 12.94 4.10 2.16
C ILE A 2 11.46 3.85 2.50
N ARG A 3 10.85 4.70 3.34
CA ARG A 3 9.44 4.56 3.73
C ARG A 3 8.45 4.81 2.59
N LYS A 4 8.76 5.70 1.65
CA LYS A 4 7.92 5.95 0.47
C LYS A 4 7.88 4.69 -0.41
N VAL A 5 9.05 4.06 -0.59
CA VAL A 5 9.18 2.80 -1.32
C VAL A 5 8.44 1.66 -0.59
N GLY A 6 8.59 1.56 0.73
CA GLY A 6 7.88 0.55 1.53
C GLY A 6 6.35 0.70 1.47
N LEU A 7 5.83 1.93 1.54
CA LEU A 7 4.39 2.22 1.39
C LEU A 7 3.87 1.93 -0.03
N TYR A 8 4.70 2.13 -1.04
CA TYR A 8 4.41 1.69 -2.41
C TYR A 8 4.38 0.16 -2.53
N ILE A 9 5.34 -0.56 -1.96
CA ILE A 9 5.30 -2.04 -1.94
C ILE A 9 4.05 -2.54 -1.21
N LEU A 10 3.66 -1.85 -0.12
CA LEU A 10 2.41 -2.14 0.58
C LEU A 10 1.16 -1.87 -0.29
N SER A 11 1.19 -0.96 -1.25
CA SER A 11 0.06 -0.75 -2.17
C SER A 11 -0.09 -1.87 -3.19
N LEU A 12 1.00 -2.59 -3.45
CA LEU A 12 1.02 -3.78 -4.29
C LEU A 12 0.68 -5.08 -3.53
N TRP A 13 0.26 -5.03 -2.26
CA TRP A 13 -0.08 -6.25 -1.52
C TRP A 13 -1.20 -7.06 -2.14
N LEU A 14 -2.26 -6.39 -2.60
CA LEU A 14 -3.36 -7.05 -3.30
C LEU A 14 -2.89 -7.70 -4.61
N LEU A 15 -1.94 -7.07 -5.31
CA LEU A 15 -1.28 -7.62 -6.50
C LEU A 15 -0.58 -8.92 -6.20
N PHE A 16 0.31 -8.91 -5.20
CA PHE A 16 1.09 -10.08 -4.86
C PHE A 16 0.19 -11.24 -4.39
N LEU A 17 -0.86 -10.95 -3.62
CA LEU A 17 -1.80 -11.97 -3.15
C LEU A 17 -2.54 -12.63 -4.32
N LEU A 18 -3.09 -11.83 -5.25
CA LEU A 18 -3.79 -12.36 -6.43
C LEU A 18 -2.83 -13.08 -7.37
N SER A 19 -1.62 -12.56 -7.57
CA SER A 19 -0.56 -13.20 -8.35
C SER A 19 -0.24 -14.60 -7.83
N ILE A 20 -0.10 -14.78 -6.51
CA ILE A 20 0.13 -16.10 -5.89
C ILE A 20 -1.04 -17.05 -6.21
N ILE A 21 -2.28 -16.61 -6.00
CA ILE A 21 -3.45 -17.46 -6.26
C ILE A 21 -3.51 -17.92 -7.72
N LEU A 22 -3.16 -17.03 -8.67
CA LEU A 22 -3.23 -17.32 -10.10
C LEU A 22 -2.05 -18.17 -10.62
N THR A 23 -0.89 -18.11 -9.97
CA THR A 23 0.36 -18.68 -10.51
C THR A 23 0.94 -19.82 -9.68
N ILE A 24 0.36 -20.13 -8.52
CA ILE A 24 0.81 -21.22 -7.68
C ILE A 24 0.54 -22.56 -8.39
N ASP A 25 1.61 -23.29 -8.67
CA ASP A 25 1.55 -24.61 -9.30
C ASP A 25 2.27 -25.61 -8.40
N ILE A 26 1.48 -26.29 -7.57
CA ILE A 26 1.94 -27.40 -6.73
C ILE A 26 1.36 -28.68 -7.35
N PRO A 27 2.15 -29.40 -8.16
CA PRO A 27 1.72 -30.68 -8.72
C PRO A 27 1.54 -31.71 -7.59
N MET A 28 0.32 -31.81 -7.07
CA MET A 28 -0.07 -32.82 -6.10
C MET A 28 -0.58 -34.06 -6.84
N TYR A 29 0.16 -35.15 -6.71
CA TYR A 29 -0.25 -36.46 -7.20
C TYR A 29 -0.62 -37.36 -6.03
N TRP A 30 -1.83 -37.91 -6.02
CA TRP A 30 -2.37 -38.74 -4.93
C TRP A 30 -2.31 -40.25 -5.20
N GLY A 31 -1.53 -40.69 -6.18
CA GLY A 31 -1.26 -42.11 -6.41
C GLY A 31 -0.11 -42.66 -5.56
N ASN A 32 -0.06 -43.98 -5.41
CA ASN A 32 1.00 -44.65 -4.63
C ASN A 32 2.39 -44.53 -5.26
N ASP A 33 2.49 -44.22 -6.56
CA ASP A 33 3.75 -44.04 -7.31
C ASP A 33 4.21 -42.57 -7.35
N TRP A 34 3.95 -41.81 -6.29
CA TRP A 34 4.39 -40.43 -6.22
C TRP A 34 5.92 -40.38 -6.18
N ILE A 35 6.51 -39.62 -7.11
CA ILE A 35 7.94 -39.33 -7.13
C ILE A 35 8.08 -37.87 -6.75
N PHE A 36 8.94 -37.58 -5.77
CA PHE A 36 9.25 -36.22 -5.42
C PHE A 36 9.96 -35.53 -6.60
N ILE A 37 9.29 -34.53 -7.16
CA ILE A 37 9.74 -33.76 -8.33
C ILE A 37 11.08 -33.02 -8.05
N GLY A 38 11.43 -32.82 -6.78
CA GLY A 38 12.65 -32.13 -6.36
C GLY A 38 12.39 -30.67 -6.01
N ILE A 39 13.08 -30.17 -4.97
CA ILE A 39 12.95 -28.78 -4.49
C ILE A 39 13.32 -27.77 -5.59
N GLY A 40 14.34 -28.08 -6.39
CA GLY A 40 14.81 -27.18 -7.46
C GLY A 40 13.78 -26.98 -8.57
N GLU A 41 13.08 -28.03 -8.97
CA GLU A 41 12.05 -27.96 -10.02
C GLU A 41 10.78 -27.27 -9.50
N LEU A 42 10.42 -27.53 -8.23
CA LEU A 42 9.34 -26.83 -7.54
C LEU A 42 9.60 -25.31 -7.50
N LEU A 43 10.84 -24.89 -7.19
CA LEU A 43 11.24 -23.48 -7.15
C LEU A 43 11.21 -22.82 -8.54
N LYS A 44 11.65 -23.53 -9.59
CA LYS A 44 11.62 -23.01 -10.96
C LYS A 44 10.18 -22.78 -11.45
N ARG A 45 9.28 -23.71 -11.16
CA ARG A 45 7.85 -23.60 -11.50
C ARG A 45 7.17 -22.44 -10.76
N ASN A 46 7.54 -22.21 -9.50
CA ASN A 46 6.87 -21.25 -8.63
C ASN A 46 7.68 -19.95 -8.42
N ILE A 47 8.48 -19.52 -9.41
CA ILE A 47 9.31 -18.31 -9.27
C ILE A 47 8.46 -17.03 -9.08
N VAL A 48 7.33 -16.91 -9.79
CA VAL A 48 6.42 -15.76 -9.69
C VAL A 48 5.69 -15.72 -8.33
N PRO A 49 5.10 -16.83 -7.84
CA PRO A 49 4.62 -16.91 -6.46
C PRO A 49 5.70 -16.55 -5.43
N LEU A 50 6.93 -17.05 -5.59
CA LEU A 50 8.02 -16.81 -4.65
C LEU A 50 8.38 -15.32 -4.56
N ILE A 51 8.52 -14.64 -5.71
CA ILE A 51 8.75 -13.18 -5.75
C ILE A 51 7.58 -12.44 -5.10
N SER A 52 6.35 -12.88 -5.36
CA SER A 52 5.15 -12.28 -4.78
C SER A 52 5.13 -12.43 -3.25
N VAL A 53 5.52 -13.60 -2.72
CA VAL A 53 5.67 -13.85 -1.28
C VAL A 53 6.74 -12.94 -0.67
N LEU A 54 7.89 -12.77 -1.34
CA LEU A 54 8.92 -11.82 -0.89
C LEU A 54 8.37 -10.38 -0.85
N GLY A 55 7.61 -9.97 -1.87
CA GLY A 55 6.91 -8.69 -1.89
C GLY A 55 5.93 -8.53 -0.73
N LEU A 56 5.17 -9.59 -0.40
CA LEU A 56 4.29 -9.60 0.77
C LEU A 56 5.07 -9.39 2.08
N ILE A 57 6.19 -10.08 2.27
CA ILE A 57 7.04 -9.94 3.45
C ILE A 57 7.60 -8.52 3.57
N ILE A 58 8.12 -7.93 2.48
CA ILE A 58 8.65 -6.56 2.50
C ILE A 58 7.53 -5.56 2.82
N GLY A 59 6.33 -5.76 2.27
CA GLY A 59 5.16 -4.96 2.62
C GLY A 59 4.77 -5.09 4.09
N ALA A 60 4.85 -6.29 4.68
CA ALA A 60 4.56 -6.53 6.10
C ALA A 60 5.54 -5.76 7.00
N ILE A 61 6.84 -5.85 6.69
CA ILE A 61 7.90 -5.14 7.41
C ILE A 61 7.68 -3.63 7.28
N SER A 62 7.34 -3.15 6.08
CA SER A 62 7.06 -1.73 5.84
C SER A 62 5.84 -1.25 6.61
N PHE A 63 4.79 -2.07 6.71
CA PHE A 63 3.62 -1.77 7.53
C PHE A 63 3.96 -1.72 9.02
N TYR A 64 4.79 -2.65 9.49
CA TYR A 64 5.25 -2.65 10.88
C TYR A 64 6.10 -1.42 11.20
N ASP A 65 7.09 -1.06 10.36
CA ASP A 65 7.87 0.19 10.53
C ASP A 65 6.96 1.41 10.49
N PHE A 66 6.00 1.45 9.57
CA PHE A 66 5.02 2.53 9.51
C PHE A 66 4.21 2.61 10.81
N ASN A 67 3.61 1.52 11.26
CA ASN A 67 2.79 1.50 12.47
C ASN A 67 3.61 1.82 13.74
N HIS A 68 4.86 1.36 13.82
CA HIS A 68 5.78 1.71 14.91
C HIS A 68 6.17 3.19 14.86
N PHE A 69 6.45 3.72 13.67
CA PHE A 69 6.70 5.14 13.48
C PHE A 69 5.49 5.98 13.90
N LEU A 70 4.28 5.50 13.63
CA LEU A 70 3.06 6.15 14.09
C LEU A 70 3.05 6.22 15.62
N SER A 71 3.26 5.12 16.34
CA SER A 71 3.19 5.07 17.82
C SER A 71 4.16 5.97 18.60
N GLY A 72 5.12 6.64 17.95
CA GLY A 72 6.06 7.54 18.61
C GLY A 72 5.48 8.90 19.05
N THR A 73 6.35 9.76 19.59
CA THR A 73 6.03 11.02 20.27
C THR A 73 5.07 11.93 19.49
N ARG A 74 3.98 12.32 20.16
CA ARG A 74 2.92 13.20 19.66
C ARG A 74 3.45 14.64 19.53
N GLN A 75 3.21 15.32 18.41
CA GLN A 75 3.46 16.76 18.34
C GLN A 75 2.21 17.56 18.71
N MET A 76 2.41 18.87 18.84
CA MET A 76 1.43 19.90 19.15
C MET A 76 0.06 19.72 18.48
N THR A 77 -0.98 20.11 19.21
CA THR A 77 -2.38 20.03 18.81
C THR A 77 -2.78 21.23 17.95
N TYR A 78 -3.47 20.98 16.83
CA TYR A 78 -4.03 22.02 15.94
C TYR A 78 -5.53 21.78 15.73
N ALA A 79 -6.29 22.84 15.48
CA ALA A 79 -7.71 22.75 15.14
C ALA A 79 -7.89 22.58 13.63
N ILE A 80 -8.82 21.71 13.22
CA ILE A 80 -9.21 21.53 11.82
C ILE A 80 -10.22 22.61 11.44
N VAL A 81 -9.86 23.47 10.49
CA VAL A 81 -10.71 24.59 10.01
C VAL A 81 -11.45 24.23 8.73
N GLU A 82 -10.85 23.38 7.90
CA GLU A 82 -11.46 22.84 6.68
C GLU A 82 -11.08 21.35 6.58
N ILE A 83 -12.02 20.51 6.15
CA ILE A 83 -11.80 19.06 5.95
C ILE A 83 -12.43 18.62 4.63
N GLU A 84 -11.61 18.00 3.80
CA GLU A 84 -12.01 17.37 2.54
C GLU A 84 -11.66 15.89 2.63
N ASN A 85 -12.67 15.03 2.49
CA ASN A 85 -12.49 13.58 2.56
C ASN A 85 -12.06 13.04 1.19
N LYS A 86 -10.90 12.39 1.11
CA LYS A 86 -10.39 11.77 -0.11
C LYS A 86 -10.78 10.28 -0.26
N GLU A 87 -11.69 9.77 0.57
CA GLU A 87 -12.17 8.38 0.52
C GLU A 87 -12.89 8.00 -0.80
N SER A 88 -13.39 8.95 -1.59
CA SER A 88 -14.25 8.66 -2.76
C SER A 88 -13.54 8.04 -3.98
N GLU A 89 -12.21 7.97 -4.00
CA GLU A 89 -11.47 7.41 -5.14
C GLU A 89 -11.24 5.88 -5.05
N HIS A 90 -11.52 5.24 -3.91
CA HIS A 90 -11.10 3.85 -3.63
C HIS A 90 -11.77 2.77 -4.52
N LEU A 91 -12.98 3.00 -5.03
CA LEU A 91 -13.69 2.03 -5.89
C LEU A 91 -13.13 1.97 -7.32
N SER A 92 -12.73 3.12 -7.87
CA SER A 92 -12.09 3.19 -9.20
C SER A 92 -10.73 2.51 -9.20
N PHE A 93 -9.98 2.59 -8.10
CA PHE A 93 -8.70 1.89 -7.94
C PHE A 93 -8.83 0.36 -7.98
N LEU A 94 -9.86 -0.20 -7.36
CA LEU A 94 -10.04 -1.66 -7.31
C LEU A 94 -10.25 -2.23 -8.72
N THR A 95 -11.13 -1.61 -9.50
CA THR A 95 -11.50 -2.06 -10.84
C THR A 95 -10.34 -1.89 -11.83
N THR A 96 -9.62 -0.77 -11.76
CA THR A 96 -8.48 -0.48 -12.64
C THR A 96 -7.29 -1.41 -12.38
N TYR A 97 -7.22 -1.99 -11.19
CA TYR A 97 -6.13 -2.86 -10.77
C TYR A 97 -6.44 -4.35 -10.99
N ILE A 98 -7.66 -4.80 -10.65
CA ILE A 98 -8.04 -6.22 -10.72
C ILE A 98 -8.21 -6.69 -12.17
N ILE A 99 -8.84 -5.88 -13.03
CA ILE A 99 -9.16 -6.30 -14.41
C ILE A 99 -7.90 -6.62 -15.23
N PRO A 100 -6.88 -5.73 -15.31
CA PRO A 100 -5.68 -6.03 -16.07
C PRO A 100 -4.94 -7.26 -15.54
N LEU A 101 -5.05 -7.53 -14.24
CA LEU A 101 -4.37 -8.64 -13.58
C LEU A 101 -4.99 -9.99 -13.93
N ILE A 102 -6.32 -10.10 -13.87
CA ILE A 102 -7.04 -11.34 -14.21
C ILE A 102 -6.89 -11.64 -15.70
N CYS A 103 -6.88 -10.59 -16.54
CA CYS A 103 -6.67 -10.74 -17.98
C CYS A 103 -5.20 -10.96 -18.37
N PHE A 104 -4.27 -10.92 -17.40
CA PHE A 104 -2.85 -11.06 -17.67
C PHE A 104 -2.45 -12.52 -17.84
N ASN A 105 -1.69 -12.82 -18.90
CA ASN A 105 -1.13 -14.15 -19.07
C ASN A 105 0.23 -14.26 -18.36
N PHE A 106 0.26 -14.92 -17.20
CA PHE A 106 1.47 -15.14 -16.40
C PHE A 106 2.36 -16.28 -16.89
N GLU A 107 1.88 -17.14 -17.81
CA GLU A 107 2.69 -18.25 -18.32
C GLU A 107 3.79 -17.80 -19.29
N SER A 108 3.61 -16.62 -19.91
CA SER A 108 4.57 -16.09 -20.86
C SER A 108 5.55 -15.12 -20.19
N ASN A 109 6.83 -15.49 -20.18
CA ASN A 109 7.92 -14.66 -19.62
C ASN A 109 7.94 -13.24 -20.18
N ARG A 110 7.53 -13.02 -21.43
CA ARG A 110 7.46 -11.68 -22.04
C ARG A 110 6.48 -10.79 -21.31
N TYR A 111 5.29 -11.31 -20.99
CA TYR A 111 4.28 -10.57 -20.25
C TYR A 111 4.76 -10.30 -18.83
N VAL A 112 5.38 -11.26 -18.14
CA VAL A 112 5.96 -11.03 -16.80
C VAL A 112 6.97 -9.86 -16.79
N ILE A 113 7.82 -9.74 -17.81
CA ILE A 113 8.75 -8.61 -17.95
C ILE A 113 8.00 -7.29 -18.18
N VAL A 114 6.96 -7.27 -19.01
CA VAL A 114 6.12 -6.09 -19.25
C VAL A 114 5.44 -5.63 -17.95
N LEU A 115 4.90 -6.57 -17.16
CA LEU A 115 4.32 -6.27 -15.87
C LEU A 115 5.34 -5.61 -14.93
N LEU A 116 6.56 -6.17 -14.85
CA LEU A 116 7.62 -5.62 -14.01
C LEU A 116 7.99 -4.19 -14.41
N LEU A 117 8.10 -3.91 -15.72
CA LEU A 117 8.34 -2.55 -16.23
C LEU A 117 7.20 -1.60 -15.90
N LEU A 118 5.94 -2.02 -16.07
CA LEU A 118 4.77 -1.23 -15.70
C LEU A 118 4.76 -0.89 -14.21
N LEU A 119 5.08 -1.85 -13.35
CA LEU A 119 5.18 -1.60 -11.90
C LEU A 119 6.27 -0.56 -11.60
N ILE A 120 7.44 -0.64 -12.22
CA ILE A 120 8.49 0.37 -12.01
C ILE A 120 7.99 1.76 -12.42
N ILE A 121 7.37 1.91 -13.59
CA ILE A 121 6.86 3.20 -14.08
C ILE A 121 5.79 3.74 -13.13
N ILE A 122 4.82 2.91 -12.75
CA ILE A 122 3.77 3.29 -11.80
C ILE A 122 4.38 3.69 -10.46
N GLY A 123 5.39 2.95 -9.97
CA GLY A 123 6.10 3.27 -8.74
C GLY A 123 6.80 4.63 -8.78
N ILE A 124 7.46 4.95 -9.90
CA ILE A 124 8.08 6.26 -10.10
C ILE A 124 7.01 7.36 -10.07
N ILE A 125 5.90 7.19 -10.79
CA ILE A 125 4.79 8.15 -10.82
C ILE A 125 4.22 8.33 -9.41
N TYR A 126 3.97 7.24 -8.67
CA TYR A 126 3.42 7.27 -7.31
C TYR A 126 4.32 8.00 -6.32
N ILE A 127 5.65 7.78 -6.41
CA ILE A 127 6.61 8.45 -5.53
C ILE A 127 6.72 9.94 -5.89
N ARG A 128 6.65 10.28 -7.18
CA ARG A 128 6.77 11.67 -7.68
C ARG A 128 5.52 12.51 -7.44
N THR A 129 4.33 11.90 -7.48
CA THR A 129 3.04 12.57 -7.25
C THR A 129 2.64 12.60 -5.77
N ASP A 130 3.50 12.11 -4.89
CA ASP A 130 3.26 11.86 -3.48
C ASP A 130 2.03 10.96 -3.19
N LEU A 131 1.40 10.33 -4.19
CA LEU A 131 0.22 9.47 -4.01
C LEU A 131 0.48 8.16 -3.23
N TYR A 132 1.71 7.93 -2.75
CA TYR A 132 2.09 6.76 -1.96
C TYR A 132 1.27 6.57 -0.67
N TYR A 133 0.65 7.62 -0.14
CA TYR A 133 -0.24 7.53 1.02
C TYR A 133 -1.69 7.15 0.66
N ALA A 134 -2.12 7.39 -0.58
CA ALA A 134 -3.47 7.10 -1.09
C ALA A 134 -3.59 5.61 -1.49
N ASN A 135 -3.33 4.72 -0.52
CA ASN A 135 -3.21 3.30 -0.77
C ASN A 135 -4.52 2.55 -0.42
N PRO A 136 -5.13 1.80 -1.35
CA PRO A 136 -6.31 0.97 -1.05
C PRO A 136 -6.06 -0.08 0.04
N THR A 137 -4.86 -0.64 0.15
CA THR A 137 -4.47 -1.52 1.25
C THR A 137 -4.57 -0.81 2.60
N LEU A 138 -4.13 0.46 2.68
CA LEU A 138 -4.26 1.26 3.91
C LEU A 138 -5.74 1.56 4.22
N ALA A 139 -6.56 1.80 3.21
CA ALA A 139 -8.00 1.99 3.38
C ALA A 139 -8.67 0.72 3.94
N ILE A 140 -8.31 -0.47 3.41
CA ILE A 140 -8.77 -1.77 3.92
C ILE A 140 -8.30 -1.99 5.37
N LEU A 141 -7.08 -1.55 5.70
CA LEU A 141 -6.52 -1.60 7.06
C LEU A 141 -7.11 -0.53 8.01
N GLY A 142 -8.11 0.25 7.56
CA GLY A 142 -8.88 1.19 8.36
C GLY A 142 -8.29 2.60 8.47
N PHE A 143 -7.32 2.95 7.62
CA PHE A 143 -6.80 4.31 7.55
C PHE A 143 -7.64 5.16 6.60
N ARG A 144 -7.97 6.36 7.04
CA ARG A 144 -8.75 7.37 6.31
C ARG A 144 -7.86 8.56 6.01
N ILE A 145 -8.05 9.16 4.85
CA ILE A 145 -7.19 10.22 4.33
C ILE A 145 -8.02 11.48 4.15
N TYR A 146 -7.58 12.55 4.79
CA TYR A 146 -8.23 13.85 4.78
C TYR A 146 -7.25 14.89 4.29
N LYS A 147 -7.72 15.80 3.44
CA LYS A 147 -7.02 17.04 3.15
C LYS A 147 -7.63 18.11 4.05
N VAL A 148 -6.80 18.73 4.87
CA VAL A 148 -7.26 19.70 5.87
C VAL A 148 -6.49 21.00 5.80
N LYS A 149 -7.13 22.03 6.38
CA LYS A 149 -6.47 23.27 6.77
C LYS A 149 -6.40 23.31 8.30
N LEU A 150 -5.20 23.51 8.82
CA LEU A 150 -4.91 23.57 10.25
C LEU A 150 -4.63 25.00 10.66
N GLU A 151 -5.14 25.41 11.82
CA GLU A 151 -4.90 26.75 12.38
C GLU A 151 -4.54 26.68 13.85
N ARG A 152 -3.58 27.53 14.27
CA ARG A 152 -3.20 27.73 15.67
C ARG A 152 -2.54 29.09 15.86
N ASN A 153 -3.09 29.93 16.74
CA ASN A 153 -2.53 31.23 17.16
C ASN A 153 -1.91 32.03 15.99
N ASP A 154 -2.74 32.41 15.01
CA ASP A 154 -2.39 33.13 13.77
C ASP A 154 -1.55 32.39 12.72
N ILE A 155 -1.12 31.16 12.98
CA ILE A 155 -0.41 30.32 12.00
C ILE A 155 -1.40 29.38 11.34
N SER A 156 -1.71 29.63 10.07
CA SER A 156 -2.51 28.73 9.23
C SER A 156 -1.61 27.90 8.30
N LYS A 157 -1.86 26.59 8.24
CA LYS A 157 -1.27 25.66 7.27
C LYS A 157 -2.37 25.09 6.39
N SER A 158 -2.38 25.46 5.11
CA SER A 158 -3.29 24.95 4.10
C SER A 158 -2.70 23.73 3.36
N ASN A 159 -3.59 22.93 2.76
CA ASN A 159 -3.23 21.74 1.98
C ASN A 159 -2.41 20.68 2.74
N VAL A 160 -2.74 20.47 4.02
CA VAL A 160 -2.12 19.44 4.85
C VAL A 160 -2.86 18.11 4.64
N ILE A 161 -2.14 17.05 4.32
CA ILE A 161 -2.73 15.70 4.23
C ILE A 161 -2.64 15.03 5.60
N LEU A 162 -3.80 14.72 6.19
CA LEU A 162 -3.92 13.97 7.42
C LEU A 162 -4.35 12.53 7.16
N ILE A 163 -3.62 11.60 7.75
CA ILE A 163 -3.99 10.18 7.79
C ILE A 163 -4.47 9.87 9.21
N SER A 164 -5.65 9.27 9.37
CA SER A 164 -6.18 8.88 10.69
C SER A 164 -6.90 7.54 10.65
N ARG A 165 -6.87 6.78 11.74
CA ARG A 165 -7.71 5.57 11.91
C ARG A 165 -9.14 5.92 12.33
N LYS A 166 -9.35 7.10 12.94
CA LYS A 166 -10.67 7.57 13.38
C LYS A 166 -11.27 8.53 12.35
N LYS A 167 -12.59 8.68 12.37
CA LYS A 167 -13.26 9.76 11.63
C LYS A 167 -12.90 11.10 12.26
N LEU A 168 -12.44 12.03 11.43
CA LEU A 168 -12.16 13.41 11.80
C LEU A 168 -13.32 14.29 11.37
N PHE A 169 -13.62 15.30 12.18
CA PHE A 169 -14.65 16.31 11.88
C PHE A 169 -14.06 17.72 11.94
N LEU A 170 -14.79 18.68 11.36
CA LEU A 170 -14.49 20.10 11.52
C LEU A 170 -14.39 20.45 13.01
N ARG A 171 -13.41 21.29 13.36
CA ARG A 171 -13.08 21.73 14.73
C ARG A 171 -12.53 20.65 15.67
N ASP A 172 -12.28 19.44 15.19
CA ASP A 172 -11.53 18.47 15.99
C ASP A 172 -10.11 18.99 16.26
N PHE A 173 -9.66 18.78 17.50
CA PHE A 173 -8.28 19.02 17.89
C PHE A 173 -7.45 17.78 17.62
N VAL A 174 -6.52 17.88 16.68
CA VAL A 174 -5.68 16.77 16.25
C VAL A 174 -4.22 17.03 16.57
N SER A 175 -3.58 16.06 17.20
CA SER A 175 -2.12 16.00 17.29
C SER A 175 -1.60 15.33 16.03
N TYR A 176 -0.59 15.91 15.39
CA TYR A 176 -0.03 15.32 14.19
C TYR A 176 1.43 14.89 14.33
N LYS A 177 1.90 14.00 13.46
CA LYS A 177 3.30 13.64 13.32
C LYS A 177 3.73 13.82 11.86
N LYS A 178 4.77 14.61 11.62
CA LYS A 178 5.29 14.86 10.27
C LYS A 178 5.82 13.54 9.68
N LEU A 179 5.20 13.10 8.59
CA LEU A 179 5.64 11.96 7.78
C LEU A 179 6.52 12.44 6.62
N ASP A 180 6.16 13.61 6.07
CA ASP A 180 6.83 14.27 4.95
C ASP A 180 6.55 15.79 4.96
N GLU A 181 7.00 16.56 3.98
CA GLU A 181 6.80 18.03 3.93
C GLU A 181 5.33 18.46 4.04
N LYS A 182 4.41 17.73 3.40
CA LYS A 182 2.97 18.04 3.34
C LYS A 182 2.06 16.97 3.96
N ILE A 183 2.62 15.84 4.39
CA ILE A 183 1.87 14.68 4.87
C ILE A 183 2.15 14.48 6.35
N PHE A 184 1.07 14.46 7.13
CA PHE A 184 1.13 14.34 8.57
C PHE A 184 0.14 13.26 9.02
N TYR A 185 0.52 12.46 10.00
CA TYR A 185 -0.39 11.50 10.60
C TYR A 185 -1.11 12.13 11.78
N SER A 186 -2.44 12.00 11.86
CA SER A 186 -3.25 12.63 12.92
C SER A 186 -3.85 11.64 13.91
N TYR A 187 -3.76 12.02 15.18
CA TYR A 187 -4.44 11.42 16.30
C TYR A 187 -5.63 12.29 16.70
N LYS A 188 -6.83 11.70 16.71
CA LYS A 188 -7.99 12.32 17.35
C LYS A 188 -7.89 12.07 18.85
N ASN A 189 -7.69 13.16 19.60
CA ASN A 189 -7.78 13.17 21.06
C ASN A 189 -9.23 13.02 21.51
#